data_AF-A0A8B3NEI9-F1
#
_entry.id   AF-A0A8B3NEI9-F1
#
_cell.length_a   1.000
_cell.length_b   1.000
_cell.length_c   1.000
_cell.angle_alpha   90.00
_cell.angle_beta   90.00
_cell.angle_gamma   90.00
#
_symmetry.space_group_name_H-M   'P 1'
#
loop_
_entity.id
_entity.type
_entity.pdbx_description
1 polymer ?
#
loop_
_entity_poly.entity_id
_entity_poly.type
_entity_poly.pdbx_seq_one_letter_code
_entity_poly.pdbx_strand_id
1 'polypeptide(L)'
;MLNLSEYRSKADRLADHLPWAALVAPGIVLNKDGSFQRTLRFRGPDLESATEAELVGICARANNALRRLGSGWALFFEAER
;
A
#
# COMPACT_ATOMS: atom_id res chain seq x y z
N MET A 1 17.28 1.65 5.93
CA MET A 1 17.50 0.71 4.81
C MET A 1 18.45 -0.39 5.25
N LEU A 2 17.99 -1.65 5.21
CA LEU A 2 18.80 -2.83 5.52
C LEU A 2 19.84 -3.00 4.42
N ASN A 3 21.12 -2.91 4.77
CA ASN A 3 22.21 -2.97 3.80
C ASN A 3 22.52 -4.41 3.40
N LEU A 4 21.88 -4.89 2.34
CA LEU A 4 22.10 -6.24 1.83
C LEU A 4 23.52 -6.46 1.27
N SER A 5 24.25 -5.37 0.97
CA SER A 5 25.62 -5.48 0.44
C SER A 5 26.61 -6.11 1.43
N GLU A 6 26.33 -6.05 2.73
CA GLU A 6 27.14 -6.71 3.77
C GLU A 6 27.13 -8.23 3.64
N TYR A 7 26.02 -8.80 3.16
CA TYR A 7 25.87 -10.24 2.97
C TYR A 7 26.25 -10.67 1.54
N ARG A 8 26.06 -9.78 0.55
CA ARG A 8 26.33 -10.08 -0.85
C ARG A 8 26.46 -8.81 -1.70
N SER A 9 27.56 -8.68 -2.44
CA SER A 9 27.86 -7.51 -3.27
C SER A 9 27.11 -7.44 -4.62
N LYS A 10 26.58 -8.56 -5.12
CA LYS A 10 25.86 -8.64 -6.41
C LYS A 10 24.50 -9.30 -6.23
N ALA A 11 23.45 -8.68 -6.77
CA ALA A 11 22.12 -9.27 -6.84
C ALA A 11 22.14 -10.50 -7.77
N ASP A 12 21.58 -11.60 -7.28
CA ASP A 12 21.56 -12.91 -7.97
C ASP A 12 20.19 -13.58 -7.83
N ARG A 13 19.32 -13.08 -6.94
CA ARG A 13 18.00 -13.62 -6.67
C ARG A 13 16.94 -12.55 -6.89
N LEU A 14 15.73 -12.97 -7.30
CA LEU A 14 14.58 -12.06 -7.40
C LEU A 14 14.37 -11.26 -6.11
N ALA A 15 14.52 -11.92 -4.97
CA ALA A 15 14.39 -11.30 -3.66
C ALA A 15 15.31 -10.08 -3.48
N ASP A 16 16.48 -10.02 -4.14
CA ASP A 16 17.41 -8.89 -4.05
C ASP A 16 16.83 -7.63 -4.71
N HIS A 17 15.99 -7.81 -5.74
CA HIS A 17 15.36 -6.73 -6.50
C HIS A 17 14.00 -6.28 -5.94
N LEU A 18 13.34 -7.12 -5.13
CA LEU A 18 12.06 -6.76 -4.52
C LEU A 18 12.24 -5.76 -3.37
N PRO A 19 11.27 -4.86 -3.12
CA PRO A 19 11.33 -3.93 -1.99
C PRO A 19 11.05 -4.61 -0.63
N TRP A 20 10.47 -5.80 -0.63
CA TRP A 20 10.03 -6.53 0.57
C TRP A 20 11.18 -7.29 1.23
N ALA A 21 11.25 -7.22 2.56
CA ALA A 21 12.22 -7.96 3.37
C ALA A 21 11.60 -9.20 4.02
N ALA A 22 10.47 -9.06 4.72
CA ALA A 22 9.82 -10.18 5.42
C ALA A 22 8.34 -9.91 5.73
N LEU A 23 7.57 -10.97 5.94
CA LEU A 23 6.27 -10.91 6.62
C LEU A 23 6.51 -10.98 8.13
N VAL A 24 6.23 -9.88 8.84
CA VAL A 24 6.51 -9.77 10.28
C VAL A 24 5.27 -10.00 11.16
N ALA A 25 4.09 -9.96 10.55
CA ALA A 25 2.80 -10.27 11.15
C ALA A 25 1.77 -10.57 10.04
N PRO A 26 0.58 -11.13 10.38
CA PRO A 26 -0.47 -11.39 9.40
C PRO A 26 -0.82 -10.13 8.57
N GLY A 27 -0.48 -10.16 7.28
CA GLY A 27 -0.73 -9.06 6.34
C GLY A 27 0.16 -7.83 6.51
N ILE A 28 1.26 -7.92 7.28
CA ILE A 28 2.23 -6.83 7.46
C ILE A 28 3.57 -7.23 6.86
N VAL A 29 4.01 -6.45 5.87
CA VAL A 29 5.32 -6.58 5.21
C VAL A 29 6.27 -5.55 5.81
N LEU A 30 7.45 -6.00 6.22
CA LEU A 30 8.60 -5.13 6.45
C LEU A 30 9.32 -4.92 5.12
N ASN A 31 9.47 -3.67 4.70
CA ASN A 31 10.23 -3.30 3.53
C ASN A 31 11.72 -3.15 3.86
N LYS A 32 12.57 -3.28 2.86
CA LYS A 32 14.03 -3.15 3.00
C LYS A 32 14.47 -1.75 3.39
N ASP A 33 13.66 -0.72 3.13
CA ASP A 33 13.94 0.64 3.61
C ASP A 33 13.70 0.81 5.12
N GLY A 34 12.96 -0.12 5.74
CA GLY A 34 12.55 -0.12 7.15
C GLY A 34 11.08 0.27 7.36
N SER A 35 10.35 0.60 6.30
CA SER A 35 8.92 0.93 6.37
C SER A 35 8.06 -0.32 6.54
N PHE A 36 6.87 -0.14 7.13
CA PHE A 36 5.84 -1.17 7.17
C PHE A 36 4.82 -0.94 6.05
N GLN A 37 4.46 -2.01 5.35
CA GLN A 37 3.42 -2.00 4.34
C GLN A 37 2.29 -2.96 4.76
N ARG A 38 1.07 -2.50 4.54
CA ARG A 38 -0.14 -3.34 4.54
C ARG A 38 -0.97 -3.02 3.31
N THR A 39 -1.51 -4.05 2.69
CA THR A 39 -2.36 -3.92 1.51
C THR A 39 -3.77 -4.41 1.86
N LEU A 40 -4.77 -3.70 1.35
CA LEU A 40 -6.17 -4.09 1.44
C LEU A 40 -6.80 -4.00 0.06
N ARG A 41 -7.82 -4.83 -0.17
CA ARG A 41 -8.68 -4.74 -1.36
C ARG A 41 -10.06 -4.32 -0.89
N PHE A 42 -10.67 -3.39 -1.61
CA PHE A 42 -12.06 -3.02 -1.43
C PHE A 42 -12.75 -3.04 -2.79
N ARG A 43 -14.04 -3.39 -2.82
CA ARG A 43 -14.89 -3.24 -4.00
C ARG A 43 -16.01 -2.27 -3.63
N GLY A 44 -16.02 -1.13 -4.31
CA GLY A 44 -17.05 -0.11 -4.14
C GLY A 44 -18.33 -0.45 -4.93
N PRO A 45 -19.38 0.38 -4.78
CA PRO A 45 -20.50 0.38 -5.71
C PRO A 45 -20.02 0.75 -7.12
N ASP A 46 -20.84 0.44 -8.13
CA ASP A 46 -20.58 0.86 -9.51
C ASP A 46 -20.54 2.40 -9.60
N LEU A 47 -19.36 2.94 -9.89
CA LEU A 47 -19.16 4.38 -9.98
C LEU A 47 -19.63 4.96 -11.31
N GLU A 48 -19.78 4.13 -12.35
CA GLU A 48 -20.25 4.59 -13.67
C GLU A 48 -21.75 4.86 -13.68
N SER A 49 -22.50 4.13 -12.85
CA SER A 49 -23.95 4.33 -12.68
C SER A 49 -24.32 5.30 -11.55
N ALA A 50 -23.34 5.88 -10.85
CA ALA A 50 -23.59 6.73 -9.68
C ALA A 50 -23.99 8.16 -10.07
N THR A 51 -24.94 8.74 -9.33
CA THR A 51 -25.27 10.17 -9.43
C THR A 51 -24.14 11.04 -8.85
N GLU A 52 -24.09 12.32 -9.23
CA GLU A 52 -23.10 13.26 -8.70
C GLU A 52 -23.13 13.35 -7.16
N ALA A 53 -24.33 13.37 -6.57
CA ALA A 53 -24.50 13.41 -5.13
C ALA A 53 -23.92 12.15 -4.45
N GLU A 54 -24.08 10.98 -5.06
CA GLU A 54 -23.50 9.73 -4.56
C GLU A 54 -21.98 9.73 -4.67
N LEU A 55 -21.42 10.20 -5.79
CA LEU A 55 -19.98 10.33 -5.98
C LEU A 55 -19.35 11.25 -4.94
N VAL A 56 -19.96 12.42 -4.69
CA VAL A 56 -19.52 13.33 -3.61
C VAL A 56 -19.57 12.62 -2.25
N GLY A 57 -20.65 11.89 -1.97
CA GLY A 57 -20.79 11.12 -0.74
C GLY A 57 -19.72 10.02 -0.58
N ILE A 58 -19.38 9.31 -1.66
CA ILE A 58 -18.33 8.27 -1.69
C ILE A 58 -16.97 8.91 -1.42
N CYS A 59 -16.64 10.00 -2.12
CA CYS A 59 -15.40 10.76 -1.91
C CYS A 59 -15.27 11.25 -0.47
N ALA A 60 -16.33 11.79 0.13
CA ALA A 60 -16.33 12.23 1.52
C ALA A 60 -16.04 11.08 2.50
N ARG A 61 -16.62 9.89 2.27
CA ARG A 61 -16.35 8.70 3.08
C ARG A 61 -14.91 8.22 2.93
N ALA A 62 -14.39 8.16 1.69
CA ALA A 62 -13.01 7.79 1.43
C ALA A 62 -12.02 8.74 2.12
N ASN A 63 -12.24 10.05 1.97
CA ASN A 63 -11.42 11.08 2.61
C ASN A 63 -11.44 10.96 4.14
N ASN A 64 -12.61 10.76 4.74
CA ASN A 64 -12.72 10.58 6.20
C ASN A 64 -12.00 9.31 6.68
N ALA A 65 -12.02 8.23 5.90
CA ALA A 65 -11.27 7.03 6.23
C ALA A 65 -9.74 7.26 6.15
N LEU A 66 -9.26 7.85 5.06
CA LEU A 66 -7.82 8.10 4.84
C LEU A 66 -7.24 9.11 5.83
N ARG A 67 -8.00 10.16 6.19
CA ARG A 67 -7.55 11.19 7.15
C ARG A 67 -7.17 10.60 8.52
N ARG A 68 -7.75 9.46 8.91
CA ARG A 68 -7.46 8.80 10.20
C ARG A 68 -6.04 8.25 10.30
N LEU A 69 -5.31 8.13 9.19
CA LEU A 69 -3.92 7.69 9.19
C LEU A 69 -2.97 8.76 9.74
N GLY A 70 -3.33 10.04 9.65
CA GLY A 70 -2.45 11.14 10.07
C GLY A 70 -1.26 11.35 9.11
N SER A 71 -0.11 11.70 9.66
CA SER A 71 1.14 11.92 8.91
C SER A 71 2.05 10.68 8.94
N GLY A 72 3.06 10.65 8.06
CA GLY A 72 4.05 9.57 8.01
C GLY A 72 3.65 8.34 7.19
N TRP A 73 2.47 8.38 6.55
CA TRP A 73 2.00 7.33 5.64
C TRP A 73 2.17 7.74 4.18
N ALA A 74 2.61 6.79 3.36
CA ALA A 74 2.49 6.87 1.91
C ALA A 74 1.36 5.93 1.46
N LEU A 75 0.50 6.40 0.58
CA LEU A 75 -0.63 5.65 0.04
C LEU A 75 -0.41 5.38 -1.44
N PHE A 76 -0.53 4.12 -1.82
CA PHE A 76 -0.44 3.67 -3.21
C PHE A 76 -1.77 2.98 -3.55
N PHE A 77 -2.36 3.36 -4.68
CA PHE A 77 -3.64 2.85 -5.12
C PHE A 77 -3.48 2.16 -6.46
N GLU A 78 -4.03 0.96 -6.54
CA GLU A 78 -4.23 0.26 -7.79
C GLU A 78 -5.74 0.07 -7.97
N ALA A 79 -6.26 0.63 -9.06
CA ALA A 79 -7.67 0.55 -9.41
C ALA A 79 -7.79 -0.31 -10.66
N GLU A 80 -8.42 -1.47 -10.51
CA GLU A 80 -8.80 -2.35 -11.61
C GLU A 80 -10.24 -1.99 -12.02
N ARG A 81 -10.49 -1.87 -13.32
CA ARG A 81 -11.81 -1.59 -13.90
C ARG A 81 -12.57 -2.88 -14.16
#